data_AF-A0A2K1KW04-F1
#
_entry.id   AF-A0A2K1KW04-F1
#
_cell.length_a   1.000
_cell.length_b   1.000
_cell.length_c   1.000
_cell.angle_alpha   90.00
_cell.angle_beta   90.00
_cell.angle_gamma   90.00
#
_symmetry.space_group_name_H-M   'P 1'
#
loop_
_entity.id
_entity.type
_entity.pdbx_description
1 polymer ?
#
loop_
_entity_poly.entity_id
_entity_poly.type
_entity_poly.pdbx_seq_one_letter_code
_entity_poly.pdbx_strand_id
1 'polypeptide(L)'
;MSWDWMIDDFDCTMVAHCVKPRGSQGLPCGAKIGSKERQILPCATKIGSRSSGVRLGRRPRLRKSGQPEMDNGFGERKLVYMDGINWLGSFWNTREIMTNPWRALRNSDKKVRQFVHAARLSNFEIVLVADADTKTEQALGKWHKRRQEEIFKERKKVCLGVDIFLVESFQKHGIRVVRPLGADADDVLAALAIATSGIVLSRDRDFFRYDRPICVCNGFSVRDGKLFLEPTTTIDTSAKPRSVTRRVQLELAHAVLSYEQNWSLGVITKYRPSLMNGMTRRGTSSSSDKTMGNLHVLARPLRAAVYAILGEEWAVEEVPEWCKENKKVVWTETTVAADPALVPVLNKPQAVVAWLVERDTLLETLEPWRAAERKFNICALAAEMIVVSSQGAWTMRKCMELFHRQVNTIPPRRHHNFERFRAPSSRALIRPGVGAQVFGNRARDQDFGKQVADVKRLVQRLNAPSQPQLQKSEAIVPSAQWLPLNTSCRGCKHQILPYQPHTSIMRRGFIIPLRI
;
A
#
# COMPACT_ATOMS: atom_id res chain seq x y z
N MET A 1 0.08 40.34 1.22
CA MET A 1 1.24 40.14 2.13
C MET A 1 2.16 39.15 1.46
N SER A 2 3.19 39.66 0.76
CA SER A 2 4.20 38.87 0.06
C SER A 2 5.30 38.46 1.03
N TRP A 3 5.87 37.27 0.80
CA TRP A 3 7.18 36.89 1.32
C TRP A 3 7.87 36.02 0.26
N ASP A 4 8.72 36.69 -0.52
CA ASP A 4 9.83 36.11 -1.26
C ASP A 4 11.06 35.93 -0.33
N TRP A 5 12.05 35.18 -0.83
CA TRP A 5 13.44 35.00 -0.36
C TRP A 5 13.74 33.82 0.57
N MET A 6 14.26 32.73 -0.01
CA MET A 6 15.69 32.39 0.05
C MET A 6 15.98 31.19 -0.86
N ILE A 7 16.61 31.51 -2.00
CA ILE A 7 17.44 30.61 -2.80
C ILE A 7 18.86 30.84 -2.29
N ASP A 8 19.61 29.77 -2.01
CA ASP A 8 21.07 29.76 -2.12
C ASP A 8 21.56 28.31 -2.35
N ASP A 9 22.14 28.13 -3.54
CA ASP A 9 23.39 27.46 -3.87
C ASP A 9 23.82 26.19 -3.11
N PHE A 10 23.83 25.08 -3.86
CA PHE A 10 24.78 24.00 -3.62
C PHE A 10 25.50 23.65 -4.93
N ASP A 11 26.67 24.26 -5.06
CA ASP A 11 27.73 23.92 -6.00
C ASP A 11 28.51 22.72 -5.43
N CYS A 12 28.71 21.66 -6.21
CA CYS A 12 29.64 20.57 -5.89
C CYS A 12 30.22 20.00 -7.19
N THR A 13 31.28 20.70 -7.59
CA THR A 13 32.46 20.29 -8.34
C THR A 13 32.71 18.78 -8.44
N MET A 14 32.82 18.33 -9.68
CA MET A 14 33.44 17.06 -10.06
C MET A 14 34.94 17.06 -9.71
N VAL A 15 35.42 16.02 -9.04
CA VAL A 15 36.84 15.68 -9.02
C VAL A 15 37.03 14.35 -9.75
N ALA A 16 37.61 14.45 -10.93
CA ALA A 16 38.11 13.33 -11.71
C ALA A 16 39.48 12.91 -11.17
N HIS A 17 39.66 11.62 -10.88
CA HIS A 17 41.00 11.03 -10.77
C HIS A 17 41.22 10.06 -11.92
N CYS A 18 41.98 10.54 -12.91
CA CYS A 18 42.67 9.73 -13.91
C CYS A 18 43.77 8.91 -13.22
N VAL A 19 43.73 7.58 -13.35
CA VAL A 19 44.92 6.73 -13.21
C VAL A 19 44.92 5.69 -14.32
N LYS A 20 45.95 5.77 -15.16
CA LYS A 20 46.49 4.76 -16.10
C LYS A 20 47.98 5.11 -16.27
N PRO A 21 48.86 4.22 -16.80
CA PRO A 21 48.74 2.77 -17.02
C PRO A 21 50.04 1.98 -16.68
N ARG A 22 50.02 0.65 -16.87
CA ARG A 22 50.99 -0.20 -17.62
C ARG A 22 51.22 -1.56 -16.94
N GLY A 23 51.35 -2.62 -17.76
CA GLY A 23 51.96 -3.88 -17.35
C GLY A 23 51.30 -5.12 -17.92
N SER A 24 51.57 -5.42 -19.18
CA SER A 24 51.33 -6.70 -19.87
C SER A 24 52.08 -7.87 -19.21
N GLN A 25 51.48 -9.08 -19.19
CA GLN A 25 52.11 -10.35 -19.59
C GLN A 25 51.15 -11.55 -19.40
N GLY A 26 51.17 -12.49 -20.36
CA GLY A 26 50.97 -13.93 -20.08
C GLY A 26 49.58 -14.55 -20.29
N LEU A 27 49.29 -14.97 -21.52
CA LEU A 27 48.40 -16.11 -21.86
C LEU A 27 49.07 -17.44 -21.42
N PRO A 28 48.37 -18.60 -21.24
CA PRO A 28 47.55 -19.18 -22.32
C PRO A 28 46.33 -20.07 -21.97
N CYS A 29 45.53 -20.26 -23.03
CA CYS A 29 44.74 -21.44 -23.45
C CYS A 29 43.49 -21.89 -22.66
N GLY A 30 42.34 -21.71 -23.32
CA GLY A 30 41.49 -22.84 -23.69
C GLY A 30 40.15 -22.99 -22.96
N ALA A 31 39.07 -22.43 -23.51
CA ALA A 31 37.73 -23.02 -23.39
C ALA A 31 36.80 -22.49 -24.50
N LYS A 32 36.15 -23.42 -25.19
CA LYS A 32 35.35 -23.25 -26.42
C LYS A 32 34.08 -22.43 -26.18
N ILE A 33 33.86 -21.41 -27.02
CA ILE A 33 32.57 -20.70 -27.15
C ILE A 33 31.77 -21.39 -28.26
N GLY A 34 30.59 -21.91 -27.91
CA GLY A 34 29.58 -22.34 -28.88
C GLY A 34 28.60 -21.21 -29.14
N SER A 35 28.80 -20.47 -30.23
CA SER A 35 27.83 -19.51 -30.76
C SER A 35 26.79 -20.26 -31.62
N LYS A 36 25.51 -20.20 -31.22
CA LYS A 36 24.38 -20.50 -32.11
C LYS A 36 23.86 -19.21 -32.70
N GLU A 37 24.39 -18.84 -33.87
CA GLU A 37 23.73 -17.92 -34.79
C GLU A 37 22.43 -18.57 -35.27
N ARG A 38 21.29 -17.90 -35.07
CA ARG A 38 20.05 -18.21 -35.79
C ARG A 38 19.89 -17.20 -36.91
N GLN A 39 20.11 -17.71 -38.12
CA GLN A 39 19.76 -17.07 -39.39
C GLN A 39 18.25 -16.78 -39.44
N ILE A 40 17.91 -15.56 -39.84
CA ILE A 40 16.56 -15.15 -40.21
C ILE A 40 16.40 -15.44 -41.70
N LEU A 41 15.58 -16.45 -42.04
CA LEU A 41 15.12 -16.71 -43.40
C LEU A 41 13.86 -15.87 -43.68
N PRO A 42 13.75 -15.20 -44.84
CA PRO A 42 12.50 -14.61 -45.29
C PRO A 42 11.65 -15.69 -46.00
N CYS A 43 10.44 -15.92 -45.50
CA CYS A 43 9.49 -16.84 -46.14
C CYS A 43 8.70 -16.07 -47.20
N ALA A 44 9.02 -16.33 -48.47
CA ALA A 44 8.20 -15.96 -49.61
C ALA A 44 7.00 -16.92 -49.71
N THR A 45 5.80 -16.38 -49.91
CA THR A 45 4.62 -17.17 -50.28
C THR A 45 4.20 -16.79 -51.69
N LYS A 46 4.41 -17.72 -52.63
CA LYS A 46 3.77 -17.75 -53.95
C LYS A 46 2.46 -18.53 -53.81
N ILE A 47 1.34 -17.91 -54.16
CA ILE A 47 0.17 -18.60 -54.72
C ILE A 47 -0.33 -17.72 -55.87
N GLY A 48 -0.38 -18.30 -57.08
CA GLY A 48 -1.04 -17.71 -58.23
C GLY A 48 -2.43 -18.29 -58.40
N SER A 49 -3.41 -17.47 -58.80
CA SER A 49 -3.85 -17.37 -60.20
C SER A 49 -5.23 -16.71 -60.33
N ARG A 50 -5.41 -16.07 -61.49
CA ARG A 50 -6.65 -15.66 -62.18
C ARG A 50 -7.33 -14.32 -61.84
N SER A 51 -6.84 -13.31 -62.58
CA SER A 51 -7.58 -12.52 -63.59
C SER A 51 -8.99 -12.00 -63.29
N SER A 52 -9.08 -10.67 -63.18
CA SER A 52 -10.03 -9.85 -63.94
C SER A 52 -9.54 -8.40 -63.88
N GLY A 53 -9.34 -7.79 -65.06
CA GLY A 53 -8.70 -6.48 -65.20
C GLY A 53 -9.66 -5.33 -64.92
N VAL A 54 -9.13 -4.24 -64.36
CA VAL A 54 -9.70 -2.90 -64.52
C VAL A 54 -8.57 -1.87 -64.66
N ARG A 55 -8.77 -1.06 -65.71
CA ARG A 55 -8.07 0.10 -66.26
C ARG A 55 -7.10 0.92 -65.40
N LEU A 56 -5.98 1.20 -66.07
CA LEU A 56 -4.98 2.25 -65.89
C LEU A 56 -5.55 3.61 -65.44
N GLY A 57 -5.10 4.07 -64.28
CA GLY A 57 -5.26 5.44 -63.79
C GLY A 57 -3.96 5.98 -63.21
N ARG A 58 -3.30 6.85 -63.99
CA ARG A 58 -2.35 7.92 -63.61
C ARG A 58 -1.20 7.57 -62.65
N ARG A 59 0.02 7.50 -63.22
CA ARG A 59 1.30 7.67 -62.51
C ARG A 59 1.37 9.06 -61.86
N PRO A 60 1.63 9.19 -60.54
CA PRO A 60 2.05 10.46 -59.96
C PRO A 60 3.47 10.78 -60.41
N ARG A 61 3.66 11.99 -60.95
CA ARG A 61 4.97 12.54 -61.31
C ARG A 61 5.86 12.63 -60.06
N LEU A 62 7.11 12.14 -60.18
CA LEU A 62 8.18 12.51 -59.26
C LEU A 62 8.34 14.04 -59.25
N ARG A 63 8.05 14.67 -58.11
CA ARG A 63 8.60 15.99 -57.80
C ARG A 63 9.98 15.80 -57.19
N LYS A 64 10.99 16.28 -57.90
CA LYS A 64 12.33 16.57 -57.38
C LYS A 64 12.24 17.79 -56.43
N SER A 65 13.17 17.82 -55.48
CA SER A 65 13.57 18.96 -54.63
C SER A 65 12.47 19.57 -53.75
N GLY A 66 12.34 19.00 -52.55
CA GLY A 66 11.98 19.72 -51.34
C GLY A 66 12.74 19.04 -50.22
N GLN A 67 13.61 19.78 -49.52
CA GLN A 67 14.23 19.28 -48.30
C GLN A 67 13.12 18.73 -47.38
N PRO A 68 13.34 17.64 -46.63
CA PRO A 68 12.41 17.31 -45.57
C PRO A 68 12.42 18.50 -44.62
N GLU A 69 11.31 19.25 -44.60
CA GLU A 69 10.97 20.08 -43.46
C GLU A 69 11.14 19.17 -42.25
N MET A 70 12.06 19.55 -41.35
CA MET A 70 12.15 18.93 -40.04
C MET A 70 10.87 19.29 -39.32
N ASP A 71 9.87 18.44 -39.50
CA ASP A 71 8.71 18.36 -38.65
C ASP A 71 9.25 18.10 -37.24
N ASN A 72 9.41 19.17 -36.47
CA ASN A 72 9.64 19.14 -35.03
C ASN A 72 8.34 18.70 -34.30
N GLY A 73 7.56 17.83 -34.95
CA GLY A 73 6.48 17.08 -34.37
C GLY A 73 7.04 16.24 -33.24
N PHE A 74 7.00 16.80 -32.04
CA PHE A 74 6.83 16.00 -30.84
C PHE A 74 5.58 15.16 -31.07
N GLY A 75 5.74 13.98 -31.67
CA GLY A 75 4.64 13.05 -31.89
C GLY A 75 3.90 12.88 -30.57
N GLU A 76 2.57 12.96 -30.61
CA GLU A 76 1.74 12.92 -29.40
C GLU A 76 2.21 11.78 -28.49
N ARG A 77 2.44 12.10 -27.21
CA ARG A 77 2.88 11.13 -26.22
C ARG A 77 1.87 9.99 -26.18
N LYS A 78 2.36 8.75 -26.23
CA LYS A 78 1.50 7.58 -26.12
C LYS A 78 1.10 7.36 -24.67
N LEU A 79 -0.20 7.39 -24.38
CA LEU A 79 -0.74 7.13 -23.06
C LEU A 79 -0.65 5.64 -22.72
N VAL A 80 -0.08 5.34 -21.55
CA VAL A 80 0.05 3.99 -21.01
C VAL A 80 -0.60 3.95 -19.63
N TYR A 81 -1.69 3.22 -19.52
CA TYR A 81 -2.41 2.97 -18.28
C TYR A 81 -1.87 1.70 -17.62
N MET A 82 -1.16 1.88 -16.52
CA MET A 82 -0.45 0.81 -15.84
C MET A 82 -1.23 0.30 -14.63
N ASP A 83 -1.44 -1.01 -14.58
CA ASP A 83 -1.98 -1.70 -13.41
C ASP A 83 -0.92 -1.82 -12.30
N GLY A 84 -0.94 -0.91 -11.34
CA GLY A 84 0.15 -0.75 -10.39
C GLY A 84 0.42 -1.98 -9.51
N ILE A 85 -0.64 -2.65 -9.04
CA ILE A 85 -0.51 -3.76 -8.10
C ILE A 85 -0.06 -5.04 -8.82
N ASN A 86 -0.50 -5.26 -10.06
CA ASN A 86 -0.05 -6.38 -10.87
C ASN A 86 1.47 -6.36 -11.13
N TRP A 87 2.05 -5.16 -11.16
CA TRP A 87 3.48 -4.94 -11.36
C TRP A 87 4.31 -4.81 -10.09
N LEU A 88 3.71 -4.98 -8.90
CA LEU A 88 4.41 -4.83 -7.61
C LEU A 88 5.72 -5.62 -7.56
N GLY A 89 5.72 -6.87 -8.04
CA GLY A 89 6.90 -7.75 -8.03
C GLY A 89 8.05 -7.32 -8.95
N SER A 90 7.81 -6.44 -9.93
CA SER A 90 8.89 -5.89 -10.77
C SER A 90 9.70 -4.82 -10.03
N PHE A 91 9.03 -4.05 -9.18
CA PHE A 91 9.65 -2.99 -8.37
C PHE A 91 10.15 -3.51 -7.02
N TRP A 92 9.40 -4.43 -6.40
CA TRP A 92 9.70 -4.99 -5.10
C TRP A 92 10.31 -6.38 -5.17
N ASN A 93 11.56 -6.52 -4.72
CA ASN A 93 12.22 -7.81 -4.63
C ASN A 93 11.75 -8.56 -3.38
N THR A 94 10.87 -9.54 -3.55
CA THR A 94 10.30 -10.35 -2.46
C THR A 94 11.35 -11.08 -1.61
N ARG A 95 12.50 -11.48 -2.19
CA ARG A 95 13.59 -12.08 -1.39
C ARG A 95 14.27 -11.06 -0.49
N GLU A 96 14.44 -9.84 -1.00
CA GLU A 96 15.06 -8.75 -0.24
C GLU A 96 14.14 -8.23 0.86
N ILE A 97 12.81 -8.25 0.64
CA ILE A 97 11.83 -7.91 1.68
C ILE A 97 12.02 -8.76 2.94
N MET A 98 12.30 -10.06 2.77
CA MET A 98 12.43 -10.99 3.89
C MET A 98 13.72 -10.78 4.69
N THR A 99 14.79 -10.29 4.05
CA THR A 99 16.10 -10.14 4.70
C THR A 99 16.38 -8.71 5.14
N ASN A 100 15.97 -7.73 4.34
CA ASN A 100 16.17 -6.31 4.62
C ASN A 100 15.07 -5.46 3.93
N PRO A 101 13.88 -5.35 4.56
CA PRO A 101 12.75 -4.62 3.98
C PRO A 101 13.04 -3.13 3.77
N TRP A 102 13.92 -2.53 4.59
CA TRP A 102 14.37 -1.15 4.41
C TRP A 102 15.18 -0.95 3.13
N ARG A 103 16.07 -1.90 2.81
CA ARG A 103 16.82 -1.89 1.54
C ARG A 103 15.89 -2.15 0.36
N ALA A 104 14.93 -3.07 0.50
CA ALA A 104 13.90 -3.33 -0.51
C ALA A 104 13.09 -2.05 -0.85
N LEU A 105 12.69 -1.27 0.16
CA LEU A 105 11.98 0.01 -0.03
C LEU A 105 12.82 1.03 -0.84
N ARG A 106 14.11 1.18 -0.51
CA ARG A 106 15.03 2.08 -1.25
C ARG A 106 15.25 1.63 -2.69
N ASN A 107 15.46 0.33 -2.89
CA ASN A 107 15.66 -0.24 -4.22
C ASN A 107 14.41 -0.14 -5.08
N SER A 108 13.22 -0.31 -4.49
CA SER A 108 11.95 -0.08 -5.20
C SER A 108 11.87 1.35 -5.73
N ASP A 109 12.19 2.35 -4.92
CA ASP A 109 12.18 3.77 -5.35
C ASP A 109 13.16 4.01 -6.51
N LYS A 110 14.37 3.45 -6.40
CA LYS A 110 15.37 3.53 -7.47
C LYS A 110 14.86 2.92 -8.79
N LYS A 111 14.18 1.77 -8.73
CA LYS A 111 13.62 1.11 -9.91
C LYS A 111 12.46 1.89 -10.52
N VAL A 112 11.58 2.45 -9.70
CA VAL A 112 10.49 3.33 -10.17
C VAL A 112 11.08 4.54 -10.89
N ARG A 113 12.08 5.20 -10.29
CA ARG A 113 12.79 6.32 -10.94
C ARG A 113 13.36 5.95 -12.31
N GLN A 114 14.02 4.79 -12.40
CA GLN A 114 14.58 4.29 -13.66
C GLN A 114 13.49 4.01 -14.71
N PHE A 115 12.39 3.38 -14.30
CA PHE A 115 11.25 3.11 -15.17
C PHE A 115 10.61 4.40 -15.69
N VAL A 116 10.34 5.38 -14.82
CA VAL A 116 9.74 6.66 -15.19
C VAL A 116 10.64 7.45 -16.13
N HIS A 117 11.95 7.47 -15.87
CA HIS A 117 12.92 8.09 -16.76
C HIS A 117 12.91 7.42 -18.14
N ALA A 118 12.91 6.09 -18.18
CA ALA A 118 12.88 5.33 -19.42
C ALA A 118 11.58 5.51 -20.20
N ALA A 119 10.43 5.65 -19.53
CA ALA A 119 9.15 5.95 -20.15
C ALA A 119 9.18 7.30 -20.87
N ARG A 120 9.72 8.34 -20.20
CA ARG A 120 9.86 9.68 -20.78
C ARG A 120 10.75 9.68 -22.03
N LEU A 121 11.89 8.97 -21.97
CA LEU A 121 12.80 8.84 -23.13
C LEU A 121 12.20 8.04 -24.29
N SER A 122 11.16 7.24 -24.03
CA SER A 122 10.39 6.50 -25.03
C SER A 122 9.11 7.20 -25.48
N ASN A 123 8.90 8.47 -25.12
CA ASN A 123 7.69 9.24 -25.43
C ASN A 123 6.38 8.59 -24.93
N PHE A 124 6.46 7.91 -23.77
CA PHE A 124 5.29 7.38 -23.07
C PHE A 124 4.88 8.31 -21.93
N GLU A 125 3.57 8.53 -21.82
CA GLU A 125 2.95 9.14 -20.65
C GLU A 125 2.29 8.05 -19.82
N ILE A 126 2.85 7.81 -18.63
CA ILE A 126 2.36 6.77 -17.73
C ILE A 126 1.28 7.36 -16.81
N VAL A 127 0.15 6.67 -16.71
CA VAL A 127 -0.85 6.87 -15.65
C VAL A 127 -0.96 5.56 -14.88
N LEU A 128 -0.69 5.60 -13.58
CA LEU A 128 -0.79 4.42 -12.72
C LEU A 128 -2.22 4.31 -12.19
N VAL A 129 -2.87 3.16 -12.38
CA VAL A 129 -4.13 2.83 -11.71
C VAL A 129 -3.83 1.81 -10.61
N ALA A 130 -4.24 2.10 -9.38
CA ALA A 130 -4.07 1.23 -8.23
C ALA A 130 -5.43 1.00 -7.57
N ASP A 131 -5.73 -0.27 -7.24
CA ASP A 131 -6.96 -0.64 -6.54
C ASP A 131 -7.26 0.27 -5.33
N ALA A 132 -8.52 0.68 -5.24
CA ALA A 132 -9.14 1.09 -3.98
C ALA A 132 -9.93 -0.11 -3.42
N ASP A 133 -10.10 -0.20 -2.11
CA ASP A 133 -10.49 -1.40 -1.35
C ASP A 133 -11.83 -2.11 -1.70
N THR A 134 -12.53 -1.73 -2.76
CA THR A 134 -13.75 -2.38 -3.24
C THR A 134 -13.44 -3.81 -3.70
N LYS A 135 -14.08 -4.81 -3.08
CA LYS A 135 -13.94 -6.22 -3.47
C LYS A 135 -15.32 -6.84 -3.65
N THR A 136 -15.53 -7.48 -4.80
CA THR A 136 -16.64 -8.42 -4.99
C THR A 136 -16.54 -9.55 -3.97
N GLU A 137 -17.64 -10.24 -3.66
CA GLU A 137 -17.61 -11.38 -2.73
C GLU A 137 -16.59 -12.45 -3.15
N GLN A 138 -16.49 -12.72 -4.46
CA GLN A 138 -15.49 -13.65 -4.99
C GLN A 138 -14.06 -13.16 -4.77
N ALA A 139 -13.79 -11.86 -4.99
CA ALA A 139 -12.48 -11.27 -4.74
C ALA A 139 -12.14 -11.26 -3.25
N LEU A 140 -13.14 -11.03 -2.39
CA LEU A 140 -13.03 -11.09 -0.93
C LEU A 140 -12.69 -12.51 -0.48
N GLY A 141 -13.39 -13.54 -0.97
CA GLY A 141 -13.08 -14.94 -0.65
C GLY A 141 -11.66 -15.36 -1.07
N LYS A 142 -11.21 -14.95 -2.27
CA LYS A 142 -9.81 -15.14 -2.71
C LYS A 142 -8.82 -14.38 -1.82
N TRP A 143 -9.19 -13.19 -1.35
CA TRP A 143 -8.36 -12.40 -0.45
C TRP A 143 -8.26 -13.06 0.94
N HIS A 144 -9.38 -13.49 1.52
CA HIS A 144 -9.43 -14.21 2.80
C HIS A 144 -8.57 -15.47 2.77
N LYS A 145 -8.75 -16.33 1.75
CA LYS A 145 -7.96 -17.57 1.58
C LYS A 145 -6.46 -17.29 1.55
N ARG A 146 -6.03 -16.26 0.80
CA ARG A 146 -4.61 -15.85 0.75
C ARG A 146 -4.07 -15.46 2.13
N ARG A 147 -4.82 -14.66 2.89
CA ARG A 147 -4.40 -14.24 4.24
C ARG A 147 -4.36 -15.41 5.22
N GLN A 148 -5.33 -16.33 5.14
CA GLN A 148 -5.33 -17.55 5.95
C GLN A 148 -4.09 -18.41 5.66
N GLU A 149 -3.73 -18.59 4.39
CA GLU A 149 -2.53 -19.32 4.01
C GLU A 149 -1.24 -18.64 4.51
N GLU A 150 -1.15 -17.31 4.45
CA GLU A 150 0.00 -16.53 4.93
C GLU A 150 0.23 -16.73 6.45
N ILE A 151 -0.84 -16.68 7.26
CA ILE A 151 -0.75 -16.95 8.71
C ILE A 151 -0.41 -18.43 8.94
N PHE A 152 -1.12 -19.34 8.29
CA PHE A 152 -0.94 -20.77 8.50
C PHE A 152 0.51 -21.22 8.22
N LYS A 153 1.08 -20.74 7.11
CA LYS A 153 2.44 -21.04 6.63
C LYS A 153 3.51 -20.13 7.25
N GLU A 154 3.14 -19.14 8.06
CA GLU A 154 4.04 -18.10 8.59
C GLU A 154 4.96 -17.47 7.53
N ARG A 155 4.37 -17.18 6.37
CA ARG A 155 5.12 -16.68 5.22
C ARG A 155 4.31 -15.66 4.46
N LYS A 156 4.70 -14.40 4.60
CA LYS A 156 4.18 -13.28 3.83
C LYS A 156 5.13 -12.97 2.66
N LYS A 157 4.60 -12.75 1.46
CA LYS A 157 5.43 -12.41 0.29
C LYS A 157 5.79 -10.93 0.19
N VAL A 158 5.11 -10.09 0.98
CA VAL A 158 5.18 -8.63 0.92
C VAL A 158 5.07 -8.05 2.33
N CYS A 159 5.75 -6.95 2.62
CA CYS A 159 5.55 -6.21 3.87
C CYS A 159 4.20 -5.46 3.87
N LEU A 160 3.82 -4.93 5.03
CA LEU A 160 2.68 -4.02 5.14
C LEU A 160 2.93 -2.72 4.36
N GLY A 161 1.91 -2.18 3.72
CA GLY A 161 1.94 -0.87 3.03
C GLY A 161 2.73 -0.82 1.71
N VAL A 162 3.22 -1.94 1.18
CA VAL A 162 4.04 -1.96 -0.06
C VAL A 162 3.34 -1.37 -1.28
N ASP A 163 2.01 -1.51 -1.36
CA ASP A 163 1.15 -0.91 -2.39
C ASP A 163 1.19 0.62 -2.30
N ILE A 164 1.06 1.16 -1.10
CA ILE A 164 1.10 2.61 -0.85
C ILE A 164 2.50 3.16 -1.13
N PHE A 165 3.56 2.47 -0.69
CA PHE A 165 4.93 2.89 -0.98
C PHE A 165 5.25 2.92 -2.48
N LEU A 166 4.69 1.98 -3.25
CA LEU A 166 4.81 1.97 -4.71
C LEU A 166 4.13 3.19 -5.32
N VAL A 167 2.87 3.44 -4.94
CA VAL A 167 2.08 4.60 -5.37
C VAL A 167 2.79 5.92 -5.06
N GLU A 168 3.23 6.11 -3.81
CA GLU A 168 3.96 7.31 -3.40
C GLU A 168 5.27 7.50 -4.20
N SER A 169 5.96 6.40 -4.55
CA SER A 169 7.18 6.46 -5.35
C SER A 169 6.91 6.96 -6.77
N PHE A 170 5.84 6.46 -7.41
CA PHE A 170 5.43 6.93 -8.74
C PHE A 170 5.07 8.42 -8.73
N GLN A 171 4.30 8.87 -7.74
CA GLN A 171 3.93 10.29 -7.61
C GLN A 171 5.10 11.20 -7.31
N LYS A 172 6.02 10.78 -6.43
CA LYS A 172 7.29 11.48 -6.20
C LYS A 172 8.06 11.71 -7.50
N HIS A 173 7.94 10.80 -8.46
CA HIS A 173 8.57 10.90 -9.76
C HIS A 173 7.67 11.54 -10.84
N GLY A 174 6.58 12.19 -10.46
CA GLY A 174 5.73 12.97 -11.36
C GLY A 174 4.78 12.14 -12.24
N ILE A 175 4.43 10.93 -11.79
CA ILE A 175 3.41 10.10 -12.45
C ILE A 175 2.05 10.34 -11.80
N ARG A 176 1.01 10.55 -12.64
CA ARG A 176 -0.37 10.61 -12.19
C ARG A 176 -0.80 9.24 -11.66
N VAL A 177 -1.43 9.21 -10.50
CA VAL A 177 -2.00 8.00 -9.91
C VAL A 177 -3.50 8.15 -9.79
N VAL A 178 -4.22 7.10 -10.18
CA VAL A 178 -5.65 6.94 -10.07
C VAL A 178 -5.94 5.80 -9.09
N ARG A 179 -6.81 6.04 -8.12
CA ARG A 179 -7.42 5.07 -7.21
C ARG A 179 -8.94 5.18 -7.30
N PRO A 180 -9.59 4.29 -8.07
CA PRO A 180 -11.01 4.42 -8.32
C PRO A 180 -11.84 3.99 -7.11
N LEU A 181 -12.44 4.95 -6.41
CA LEU A 181 -13.35 4.67 -5.29
C LEU A 181 -14.68 4.12 -5.84
N GLY A 182 -15.12 2.96 -5.35
CA GLY A 182 -16.38 2.35 -5.75
C GLY A 182 -16.39 1.73 -7.16
N ALA A 183 -15.26 1.68 -7.86
CA ALA A 183 -15.14 1.01 -9.15
C ALA A 183 -13.94 0.04 -9.16
N ASP A 184 -14.06 -1.00 -10.00
CA ASP A 184 -13.03 -2.00 -10.23
C ASP A 184 -11.89 -1.40 -11.07
N ALA A 185 -10.63 -1.60 -10.68
CA ALA A 185 -9.50 -0.97 -11.39
C ALA A 185 -9.38 -1.46 -12.84
N ASP A 186 -9.72 -2.72 -13.11
CA ASP A 186 -9.73 -3.26 -14.48
C ASP A 186 -10.77 -2.55 -15.35
N ASP A 187 -11.94 -2.21 -14.81
CA ASP A 187 -12.96 -1.45 -15.55
C ASP A 187 -12.46 -0.06 -15.90
N VAL A 188 -11.78 0.60 -14.96
CA VAL A 188 -11.23 1.93 -15.15
C VAL A 188 -10.08 1.93 -16.16
N LEU A 189 -9.18 0.96 -16.07
CA LEU A 189 -8.11 0.74 -17.04
C LEU A 189 -8.68 0.51 -18.45
N ALA A 190 -9.70 -0.33 -18.58
CA ALA A 190 -10.38 -0.59 -19.85
C ALA A 190 -11.06 0.67 -20.40
N ALA A 191 -11.82 1.39 -19.57
CA ALA A 191 -12.51 2.61 -19.96
C ALA A 191 -11.53 3.70 -20.44
N LEU A 192 -10.44 3.93 -19.69
CA LEU A 192 -9.40 4.90 -20.03
C LEU A 192 -8.72 4.55 -21.35
N ALA A 193 -8.32 3.28 -21.53
CA ALA A 193 -7.66 2.84 -22.75
C ALA A 193 -8.55 2.99 -23.99
N ILE A 194 -9.83 2.65 -23.89
CA ILE A 194 -10.78 2.85 -25.01
C ILE A 194 -11.03 4.34 -25.28
N ALA A 195 -11.25 5.14 -24.24
CA ALA A 195 -11.58 6.56 -24.39
C ALA A 195 -10.45 7.38 -25.03
N THR A 196 -9.18 7.01 -24.78
CA THR A 196 -8.03 7.77 -25.27
C THR A 196 -7.19 7.01 -26.30
N SER A 197 -7.67 5.86 -26.79
CA SER A 197 -6.87 4.94 -27.63
C SER A 197 -5.50 4.61 -27.01
N GLY A 198 -5.45 4.48 -25.68
CA GLY A 198 -4.25 4.21 -24.90
C GLY A 198 -3.88 2.73 -24.81
N ILE A 199 -2.73 2.46 -24.21
CA ILE A 199 -2.21 1.11 -23.99
C ILE A 199 -2.43 0.71 -22.52
N VAL A 200 -2.94 -0.49 -22.27
CA VAL A 200 -2.96 -1.08 -20.92
C VAL A 200 -1.68 -1.87 -20.70
N LEU A 201 -0.97 -1.58 -19.60
CA LEU A 201 0.17 -2.36 -19.14
C LEU A 201 -0.25 -3.21 -17.93
N SER A 202 -0.68 -4.44 -18.18
CA SER A 202 -1.09 -5.40 -17.14
C SER A 202 -0.84 -6.84 -17.59
N ARG A 203 -0.59 -7.74 -16.64
CA ARG A 203 -0.55 -9.20 -16.87
C ARG A 203 -1.92 -9.85 -16.71
N ASP A 204 -2.95 -9.11 -16.30
CA ASP A 204 -4.28 -9.70 -16.23
C ASP A 204 -4.82 -10.00 -17.63
N ARG A 205 -5.42 -11.17 -17.77
CA ARG A 205 -6.07 -11.62 -18.99
C ARG A 205 -7.53 -11.18 -19.05
N ASP A 206 -8.06 -10.59 -17.97
CA ASP A 206 -9.43 -10.05 -17.92
C ASP A 206 -9.65 -8.85 -18.85
N PHE A 207 -8.60 -8.26 -19.43
CA PHE A 207 -8.76 -7.25 -20.48
C PHE A 207 -9.28 -7.82 -21.81
N PHE A 208 -9.18 -9.14 -22.03
CA PHE A 208 -9.65 -9.79 -23.26
C PHE A 208 -11.12 -10.23 -23.22
N ARG A 209 -11.81 -10.09 -22.08
CA ARG A 209 -13.26 -10.38 -21.97
C ARG A 209 -14.15 -9.17 -22.21
N TYR A 210 -13.58 -7.98 -22.47
CA TYR A 210 -14.39 -6.79 -22.73
C TYR A 210 -15.00 -6.84 -24.14
N ASP A 211 -16.15 -6.18 -24.30
CA ASP A 211 -16.88 -6.07 -25.57
C ASP A 211 -16.19 -5.18 -26.63
N ARG A 212 -15.06 -4.56 -26.27
CA ARG A 212 -14.24 -3.72 -27.14
C ARG A 212 -12.79 -4.17 -27.11
N PRO A 213 -12.06 -4.11 -28.24
CA PRO A 213 -10.66 -4.47 -28.30
C PRO A 213 -9.80 -3.46 -27.53
N ILE A 214 -8.93 -3.96 -26.65
CA ILE A 214 -8.01 -3.15 -25.83
C ILE A 214 -6.57 -3.52 -26.22
N CYS A 215 -5.71 -2.51 -26.42
CA CYS A 215 -4.28 -2.75 -26.62
C CYS A 215 -3.62 -3.09 -25.28
N VAL A 216 -3.21 -4.35 -25.08
CA VAL A 216 -2.63 -4.83 -23.82
C VAL A 216 -1.18 -5.26 -24.01
N CYS A 217 -0.29 -4.67 -23.22
CA CYS A 217 1.08 -5.11 -23.04
C CYS A 217 1.21 -5.86 -21.71
N ASN A 218 1.74 -7.09 -21.74
CA ASN A 218 1.91 -7.95 -20.56
C ASN A 218 3.33 -7.93 -19.98
N GLY A 219 4.23 -7.18 -20.64
CA GLY A 219 5.66 -7.14 -20.38
C GLY A 219 6.21 -5.74 -20.56
N PHE A 220 7.31 -5.44 -19.88
CA PHE A 220 8.15 -4.31 -20.22
C PHE A 220 9.61 -4.60 -19.91
N SER A 221 10.51 -3.94 -20.62
CA SER A 221 11.94 -3.92 -20.32
C SER A 221 12.54 -2.54 -20.51
N VAL A 222 13.62 -2.25 -19.79
CA VAL A 222 14.43 -1.03 -19.99
C VAL A 222 15.72 -1.43 -20.67
N ARG A 223 15.97 -0.92 -21.88
CA ARG A 223 17.18 -1.18 -22.67
C ARG A 223 17.70 0.15 -23.19
N ASP A 224 19.00 0.38 -23.07
CA ASP A 224 19.65 1.64 -23.50
C ASP A 224 18.95 2.89 -22.96
N GLY A 225 18.49 2.81 -21.70
CA GLY A 225 17.76 3.89 -21.03
C GLY A 225 16.33 4.11 -21.51
N LYS A 226 15.83 3.36 -22.49
CA LYS A 226 14.47 3.47 -23.05
C LYS A 226 13.55 2.35 -22.58
N LEU A 227 12.28 2.67 -22.39
CA LEU A 227 11.22 1.71 -22.08
C LEU A 227 10.73 1.04 -23.36
N PHE A 228 10.67 -0.30 -23.33
CA PHE A 228 10.06 -1.13 -24.36
C PHE A 228 8.89 -1.88 -23.73
N LEU A 229 7.71 -1.77 -24.35
CA LEU A 229 6.54 -2.53 -23.97
C LEU A 229 6.45 -3.80 -24.81
N GLU A 230 6.05 -4.91 -24.19
CA GLU A 230 5.91 -6.20 -24.86
C GLU A 230 4.42 -6.43 -25.10
N PRO A 231 3.94 -6.37 -26.37
CA PRO A 231 2.56 -6.64 -26.70
C PRO A 231 2.17 -8.06 -26.31
N THR A 232 0.93 -8.24 -25.88
CA THR A 232 0.40 -9.58 -25.64
C THR A 232 0.18 -10.28 -26.99
N THR A 233 1.09 -11.17 -27.37
CA THR A 233 1.05 -11.89 -28.66
C THR A 233 0.24 -13.19 -28.60
N THR A 234 -0.08 -13.69 -27.41
CA THR A 234 -0.76 -14.96 -27.19
C THR A 234 -1.95 -14.80 -26.25
N ILE A 235 -3.16 -14.77 -26.83
CA ILE A 235 -4.34 -15.26 -26.12
C ILE A 235 -4.17 -16.77 -26.08
N ASP A 236 -3.61 -17.29 -25.00
CA ASP A 236 -3.54 -18.74 -24.80
C ASP A 236 -4.97 -19.31 -24.78
N THR A 237 -5.34 -19.93 -25.89
CA THR A 237 -6.67 -20.49 -26.18
C THR A 237 -6.97 -21.74 -25.35
N SER A 238 -5.99 -22.28 -24.61
CA SER A 238 -6.18 -23.44 -23.74
C SER A 238 -6.83 -23.09 -22.40
N ALA A 239 -6.84 -21.80 -22.02
CA ALA A 239 -7.54 -21.34 -20.83
C ALA A 239 -9.06 -21.47 -21.02
N LYS A 240 -9.75 -22.05 -20.03
CA LYS A 240 -11.22 -22.15 -20.05
C LYS A 240 -11.82 -20.77 -20.35
N PRO A 241 -12.76 -20.66 -21.32
CA PRO A 241 -13.44 -19.40 -21.59
C PRO A 241 -14.02 -18.85 -20.29
N ARG A 242 -13.64 -17.64 -19.91
CA ARG A 242 -14.34 -16.93 -18.83
C ARG A 242 -15.73 -16.60 -19.38
N SER A 243 -16.77 -17.01 -18.67
CA SER A 243 -18.13 -17.22 -19.22
C SER A 243 -18.94 -15.96 -19.51
N VAL A 244 -18.40 -14.75 -19.29
CA VAL A 244 -19.18 -13.51 -19.40
C VAL A 244 -18.35 -12.41 -20.07
N THR A 245 -18.80 -11.95 -21.23
CA THR A 245 -18.31 -10.72 -21.86
C THR A 245 -18.69 -9.52 -20.99
N ARG A 246 -17.74 -8.65 -20.68
CA ARG A 246 -17.94 -7.45 -19.84
C ARG A 246 -18.08 -6.21 -20.73
N ARG A 247 -19.10 -5.39 -20.46
CA ARG A 247 -19.29 -4.13 -21.19
C ARG A 247 -18.35 -3.06 -20.63
N VAL A 248 -17.62 -2.35 -21.49
CA VAL A 248 -16.83 -1.17 -21.07
C VAL A 248 -17.77 -0.01 -20.68
N GLN A 249 -17.55 0.57 -19.50
CA GLN A 249 -18.28 1.73 -18.99
C GLN A 249 -17.45 3.01 -19.20
N LEU A 250 -17.69 3.73 -20.30
CA LEU A 250 -16.87 4.89 -20.67
C LEU A 250 -17.01 6.07 -19.70
N GLU A 251 -18.12 6.14 -18.97
CA GLU A 251 -18.39 7.16 -17.96
C GLU A 251 -17.32 7.15 -16.85
N LEU A 252 -16.73 5.98 -16.57
CA LEU A 252 -15.62 5.84 -15.61
C LEU A 252 -14.38 6.61 -16.06
N ALA A 253 -14.09 6.67 -17.36
CA ALA A 253 -12.95 7.42 -17.88
C ALA A 253 -13.14 8.92 -17.62
N HIS A 254 -14.34 9.45 -17.86
CA HIS A 254 -14.65 10.87 -17.63
C HIS A 254 -14.56 11.22 -16.14
N ALA A 255 -15.13 10.37 -15.27
CA ALA A 255 -15.08 10.57 -13.82
C ALA A 255 -13.63 10.60 -13.29
N VAL A 256 -12.76 9.74 -13.82
CA VAL A 256 -11.36 9.67 -13.41
C VAL A 256 -10.52 10.81 -13.99
N LEU A 257 -10.71 11.14 -15.27
CA LEU A 257 -9.94 12.18 -15.93
C LEU A 257 -10.24 13.57 -15.35
N SER A 258 -11.48 13.82 -14.93
CA SER A 258 -11.94 15.09 -14.35
C SER A 258 -11.49 15.35 -12.90
N TYR A 259 -11.02 14.33 -12.18
CA TYR A 259 -10.58 14.49 -10.79
C TYR A 259 -9.05 14.47 -10.65
N GLU A 260 -8.51 15.47 -9.94
CA GLU A 260 -7.19 15.38 -9.33
C GLU A 260 -7.27 14.46 -8.11
N GLN A 261 -6.71 13.25 -8.24
CA GLN A 261 -6.70 12.31 -7.13
C GLN A 261 -5.41 12.44 -6.32
N ASN A 262 -5.57 12.74 -5.04
CA ASN A 262 -4.46 12.78 -4.09
C ASN A 262 -4.12 11.35 -3.62
N TRP A 263 -2.82 11.05 -3.54
CA TRP A 263 -2.28 9.77 -3.07
C TRP A 263 -2.81 9.35 -1.70
N SER A 264 -2.98 10.34 -0.81
CA SER A 264 -3.40 10.14 0.57
C SER A 264 -4.84 9.67 0.68
N LEU A 265 -5.69 9.92 -0.34
CA LEU A 265 -7.08 9.47 -0.35
C LEU A 265 -7.18 7.97 -0.17
N GLY A 266 -6.30 7.19 -0.81
CA GLY A 266 -6.30 5.73 -0.66
C GLY A 266 -5.91 5.23 0.73
N VAL A 267 -5.18 6.04 1.52
CA VAL A 267 -4.86 5.70 2.91
C VAL A 267 -5.98 6.18 3.83
N ILE A 268 -6.53 7.37 3.59
CA ILE A 268 -7.63 7.94 4.37
C ILE A 268 -8.88 7.08 4.26
N THR A 269 -9.24 6.61 3.07
CA THR A 269 -10.44 5.78 2.85
C THR A 269 -10.37 4.45 3.59
N LYS A 270 -9.17 3.88 3.78
CA LYS A 270 -8.97 2.67 4.62
C LYS A 270 -9.38 2.85 6.08
N TYR A 271 -9.49 4.08 6.56
CA TYR A 271 -9.81 4.41 7.95
C TYR A 271 -11.15 5.13 8.10
N ARG A 272 -11.93 5.26 7.01
CA ARG A 272 -13.29 5.83 7.03
C ARG A 272 -14.35 4.73 6.91
N PRO A 273 -14.77 4.10 8.02
CA PRO A 273 -15.84 3.09 7.99
C PRO A 273 -17.12 3.63 7.36
N SER A 274 -17.45 4.92 7.49
CA SER A 274 -18.58 5.56 6.81
C SER A 274 -18.57 5.38 5.28
N LEU A 275 -17.39 5.28 4.66
CA LEU A 275 -17.23 5.05 3.23
C LEU A 275 -17.21 3.55 2.86
N MET A 276 -17.27 2.67 3.85
CA MET A 276 -17.08 1.22 3.72
C MET A 276 -18.22 0.43 4.39
N ASN A 277 -19.43 1.00 4.41
CA ASN A 277 -20.61 0.40 5.06
C ASN A 277 -20.38 0.03 6.53
N GLY A 278 -19.64 0.86 7.27
CA GLY A 278 -19.31 0.66 8.68
C GLY A 278 -18.15 -0.34 8.93
N MET A 279 -17.65 -1.01 7.90
CA MET A 279 -16.71 -2.13 8.03
C MET A 279 -15.31 -1.78 7.51
N THR A 280 -14.28 -2.04 8.31
CA THR A 280 -12.88 -1.96 7.89
C THR A 280 -12.22 -3.33 7.98
N ARG A 281 -11.59 -3.77 6.89
CA ARG A 281 -10.97 -5.10 6.82
C ARG A 281 -9.46 -5.00 6.83
N ARG A 282 -8.80 -5.76 7.70
CA ARG A 282 -7.34 -5.81 7.80
C ARG A 282 -6.84 -7.21 7.50
N GLY A 283 -5.71 -7.28 6.80
CA GLY A 283 -5.10 -8.56 6.44
C GLY A 283 -4.12 -9.06 7.49
N THR A 284 -3.22 -9.92 7.03
CA THR A 284 -1.99 -10.26 7.76
C THR A 284 -1.11 -9.02 7.92
N SER A 285 -0.56 -8.83 9.10
CA SER A 285 0.39 -7.76 9.37
C SER A 285 1.83 -8.21 9.13
N SER A 286 2.16 -9.47 9.45
CA SER A 286 3.52 -10.00 9.49
C SER A 286 3.56 -11.50 9.21
N SER A 287 4.69 -12.02 8.73
CA SER A 287 4.92 -13.48 8.68
C SER A 287 4.85 -14.16 10.06
N SER A 288 4.88 -13.39 11.16
CA SER A 288 4.86 -13.90 12.54
C SER A 288 3.48 -13.82 13.22
N ASP A 289 2.41 -13.48 12.49
CA ASP A 289 1.07 -13.31 13.06
C ASP A 289 0.54 -14.56 13.79
N LYS A 290 0.95 -15.76 13.35
CA LYS A 290 0.58 -17.03 14.00
C LYS A 290 1.17 -17.16 15.40
N THR A 291 2.41 -16.75 15.57
CA THR A 291 3.17 -16.88 16.81
C THR A 291 2.97 -15.70 17.75
N MET A 292 2.89 -14.48 17.21
CA MET A 292 2.87 -13.23 17.98
C MET A 292 1.55 -12.47 17.96
N GLY A 293 0.57 -12.97 17.21
CA GLY A 293 -0.65 -12.22 16.95
C GLY A 293 -0.45 -11.13 15.90
N ASN A 294 -1.59 -10.67 15.38
CA ASN A 294 -1.67 -9.70 14.31
C ASN A 294 -1.43 -8.27 14.87
N LEU A 295 -0.49 -7.51 14.30
CA LEU A 295 -0.19 -6.14 14.73
C LEU A 295 -1.39 -5.21 14.59
N HIS A 296 -2.35 -5.51 13.71
CA HIS A 296 -3.59 -4.74 13.64
C HIS A 296 -4.38 -4.86 14.95
N VAL A 297 -4.46 -6.03 15.57
CA VAL A 297 -5.12 -6.18 16.89
C VAL A 297 -4.42 -5.32 17.93
N LEU A 298 -3.08 -5.37 17.98
CA LEU A 298 -2.27 -4.58 18.91
C LEU A 298 -2.45 -3.06 18.71
N ALA A 299 -2.51 -2.60 17.48
CA ALA A 299 -2.64 -1.17 17.14
C ALA A 299 -4.08 -0.63 17.22
N ARG A 300 -5.07 -1.44 17.60
CA ARG A 300 -6.47 -1.03 17.65
C ARG A 300 -6.74 0.22 18.50
N PRO A 301 -6.14 0.42 19.70
CA PRO A 301 -6.34 1.65 20.45
C PRO A 301 -5.89 2.91 19.71
N LEU A 302 -4.79 2.83 18.94
CA LEU A 302 -4.35 3.94 18.10
C LEU A 302 -5.32 4.20 16.95
N ARG A 303 -5.94 3.15 16.39
CA ARG A 303 -6.98 3.31 15.36
C ARG A 303 -8.27 3.90 15.91
N ALA A 304 -8.67 3.56 17.13
CA ALA A 304 -9.79 4.22 17.81
C ALA A 304 -9.59 5.75 17.89
N ALA A 305 -8.35 6.18 18.16
CA ALA A 305 -7.99 7.60 18.09
C ALA A 305 -7.99 8.18 16.67
N VAL A 306 -7.59 7.40 15.66
CA VAL A 306 -7.73 7.81 14.25
C VAL A 306 -9.20 7.99 13.86
N TYR A 307 -10.10 7.10 14.29
CA TYR A 307 -11.54 7.23 14.05
C TYR A 307 -12.09 8.53 14.67
N ALA A 308 -11.70 8.83 15.91
CA ALA A 308 -12.07 10.09 16.56
C ALA A 308 -11.59 11.33 15.78
N ILE A 309 -10.36 11.31 15.25
CA ILE A 309 -9.82 12.41 14.41
C ILE A 309 -10.63 12.58 13.12
N LEU A 310 -11.12 11.48 12.54
CA LEU A 310 -11.91 11.48 11.32
C LEU A 310 -13.39 11.83 11.54
N GLY A 311 -13.83 12.00 12.79
CA GLY A 311 -15.23 12.24 13.15
C GLY A 311 -16.12 11.00 13.01
N GLU A 312 -15.52 9.81 13.01
CA GLU A 312 -16.26 8.54 12.99
C GLU A 312 -16.64 8.18 14.42
N GLU A 313 -17.84 7.63 14.65
CA GLU A 313 -18.28 7.22 15.99
C GLU A 313 -17.78 5.82 16.35
N TRP A 314 -17.77 4.92 15.37
CA TRP A 314 -17.36 3.53 15.54
C TRP A 314 -16.92 2.93 14.20
N ALA A 315 -16.22 1.80 14.27
CA ALA A 315 -15.90 0.95 13.13
C ALA A 315 -16.10 -0.52 13.51
N VAL A 316 -16.63 -1.34 12.61
CA VAL A 316 -16.47 -2.80 12.72
C VAL A 316 -15.16 -3.17 12.04
N GLU A 317 -14.25 -3.78 12.78
CA GLU A 317 -12.97 -4.27 12.27
C GLU A 317 -13.01 -5.78 12.05
N GLU A 318 -12.78 -6.23 10.82
CA GLU A 318 -12.57 -7.64 10.49
C GLU A 318 -11.06 -7.93 10.38
N VAL A 319 -10.51 -8.80 11.25
CA VAL A 319 -9.07 -9.10 11.33
C VAL A 319 -8.84 -10.61 11.43
N PRO A 320 -7.85 -11.19 10.71
CA PRO A 320 -7.53 -12.61 10.83
C PRO A 320 -6.59 -12.85 12.00
N GLU A 321 -6.93 -13.84 12.83
CA GLU A 321 -6.17 -14.25 14.01
C GLU A 321 -5.96 -15.77 14.03
N TRP A 322 -4.85 -16.21 14.63
CA TRP A 322 -4.59 -17.64 14.82
C TRP A 322 -5.26 -18.16 16.11
N CYS A 323 -6.19 -19.09 15.96
CA CYS A 323 -6.80 -19.77 17.09
C CYS A 323 -5.94 -20.99 17.49
N LYS A 324 -5.29 -20.91 18.66
CA LYS A 324 -4.41 -21.99 19.18
C LYS A 324 -5.17 -23.29 19.44
N GLU A 325 -6.38 -23.19 20.00
CA GLU A 325 -7.24 -24.33 20.34
C GLU A 325 -7.64 -25.13 19.10
N ASN A 326 -8.17 -24.42 18.10
CA ASN A 326 -8.71 -25.04 16.88
C ASN A 326 -7.66 -25.21 15.77
N LYS A 327 -6.41 -24.78 16.00
CA LYS A 327 -5.30 -24.79 15.02
C LYS A 327 -5.70 -24.26 13.64
N LYS A 328 -6.51 -23.21 13.61
CA LYS A 328 -7.04 -22.59 12.38
C LYS A 328 -6.99 -21.08 12.48
N VAL A 329 -7.04 -20.43 11.32
CA VAL A 329 -7.22 -18.98 11.23
C VAL A 329 -8.70 -18.66 11.37
N VAL A 330 -9.04 -17.73 12.25
CA VAL A 330 -10.39 -17.22 12.47
C VAL A 330 -10.41 -15.75 12.10
N TRP A 331 -11.44 -15.31 11.38
CA TRP A 331 -11.70 -13.90 11.14
C TRP A 331 -12.56 -13.38 12.28
N THR A 332 -12.04 -12.44 13.04
CA THR A 332 -12.73 -11.82 14.16
C THR A 332 -13.29 -10.48 13.71
N GLU A 333 -14.58 -10.29 13.94
CA GLU A 333 -15.25 -9.00 13.78
C GLU A 333 -15.37 -8.36 15.16
N THR A 334 -14.90 -7.12 15.29
CA THR A 334 -14.95 -6.38 16.56
C THR A 334 -15.46 -4.97 16.31
N THR A 335 -16.49 -4.57 17.05
CA THR A 335 -16.92 -3.17 17.05
C THR A 335 -15.97 -2.35 17.93
N VAL A 336 -15.43 -1.29 17.36
CA VAL A 336 -14.46 -0.40 18.00
C VAL A 336 -15.07 0.99 18.04
N ALA A 337 -15.37 1.48 19.24
CA ALA A 337 -15.78 2.87 19.43
C ALA A 337 -14.58 3.80 19.19
N ALA A 338 -14.84 4.98 18.65
CA ALA A 338 -13.84 6.03 18.56
C ALA A 338 -13.43 6.48 19.97
N ASP A 339 -12.13 6.68 20.17
CA ASP A 339 -11.55 7.02 21.47
C ASP A 339 -10.41 8.03 21.30
N PRO A 340 -10.57 9.30 21.72
CA PRO A 340 -9.57 10.33 21.54
C PRO A 340 -8.36 10.18 22.49
N ALA A 341 -8.34 9.24 23.44
CA ALA A 341 -7.31 9.14 24.48
C ALA A 341 -5.87 9.08 23.94
N LEU A 342 -5.66 8.50 22.75
CA LEU A 342 -4.34 8.37 22.13
C LEU A 342 -4.04 9.38 21.01
N VAL A 343 -4.90 10.39 20.79
CA VAL A 343 -4.63 11.48 19.83
C VAL A 343 -3.30 12.19 20.12
N PRO A 344 -2.93 12.51 21.37
CA PRO A 344 -1.63 13.13 21.66
C PRO A 344 -0.42 12.28 21.23
N VAL A 345 -0.58 10.95 21.18
CA VAL A 345 0.47 10.03 20.70
C VAL A 345 0.58 10.10 19.17
N LEU A 346 -0.57 10.14 18.46
CA LEU A 346 -0.61 10.25 16.99
C LEU A 346 0.03 11.54 16.46
N ASN A 347 -0.03 12.64 17.22
CA ASN A 347 0.61 13.91 16.87
C ASN A 347 2.15 13.86 16.91
N LYS A 348 2.75 12.78 17.42
CA LYS A 348 4.20 12.61 17.54
C LYS A 348 4.63 11.30 16.86
N PRO A 349 5.07 11.34 15.59
CA PRO A 349 5.39 10.13 14.82
C PRO A 349 6.23 9.08 15.56
N GLN A 350 7.29 9.54 16.24
CA GLN A 350 8.20 8.71 17.02
C GLN A 350 7.53 8.04 18.23
N ALA A 351 6.55 8.71 18.84
CA ALA A 351 5.81 8.19 19.99
C ALA A 351 4.90 7.02 19.59
N VAL A 352 4.31 7.07 18.39
CA VAL A 352 3.48 5.97 17.85
C VAL A 352 4.31 4.69 17.71
N VAL A 353 5.51 4.80 17.13
CA VAL A 353 6.42 3.64 16.98
C VAL A 353 6.85 3.12 18.34
N ALA A 354 7.25 3.99 19.26
CA ALA A 354 7.64 3.60 20.61
C ALA A 354 6.51 2.88 21.35
N TRP A 355 5.28 3.38 21.23
CA TRP A 355 4.08 2.80 21.84
C TRP A 355 3.80 1.38 21.31
N LEU A 356 3.94 1.16 20.01
CA LEU A 356 3.76 -0.15 19.37
C LEU A 356 4.87 -1.14 19.76
N VAL A 357 6.13 -0.71 19.69
CA VAL A 357 7.30 -1.55 20.06
C VAL A 357 7.23 -1.98 21.53
N GLU A 358 6.83 -1.08 22.43
CA GLU A 358 6.70 -1.40 23.86
C GLU A 358 5.66 -2.50 24.14
N ARG A 359 4.62 -2.58 23.32
CA ARG A 359 3.52 -3.56 23.46
C ARG A 359 3.77 -4.86 22.70
N ASP A 360 4.67 -4.86 21.72
CA ASP A 360 5.02 -6.04 20.95
C ASP A 360 6.14 -6.84 21.66
N THR A 361 5.83 -7.38 22.83
CA THR A 361 6.80 -7.85 23.84
C THR A 361 7.61 -9.09 23.44
N LEU A 362 7.27 -9.77 22.35
CA LEU A 362 7.93 -11.01 21.92
C LEU A 362 8.91 -10.79 20.76
N LEU A 363 9.21 -9.53 20.42
CA LEU A 363 10.04 -9.22 19.24
C LEU A 363 11.46 -9.80 19.34
N GLU A 364 12.00 -9.89 20.55
CA GLU A 364 13.34 -10.42 20.83
C GLU A 364 13.40 -11.96 20.73
N THR A 365 12.26 -12.65 20.75
CA THR A 365 12.21 -14.13 20.64
C THR A 365 12.14 -14.61 19.19
N LEU A 366 12.10 -13.69 18.22
CA LEU A 366 12.02 -14.02 16.80
C LEU A 366 13.40 -14.23 16.18
N GLU A 367 13.43 -15.07 15.15
CA GLU A 367 14.55 -15.13 14.20
C GLU A 367 14.92 -13.72 13.68
N PRO A 368 16.21 -13.40 13.50
CA PRO A 368 16.64 -12.04 13.16
C PRO A 368 15.93 -11.43 11.95
N TRP A 369 15.68 -12.23 10.92
CA TRP A 369 14.98 -11.77 9.70
C TRP A 369 13.48 -11.50 9.95
N ARG A 370 12.82 -12.33 10.77
CA ARG A 370 11.41 -12.12 11.18
C ARG A 370 11.29 -10.88 12.06
N ALA A 371 12.24 -10.68 12.98
CA ALA A 371 12.30 -9.49 13.82
C ALA A 371 12.49 -8.22 12.97
N ALA A 372 13.35 -8.26 11.95
CA ALA A 372 13.54 -7.14 11.01
C ALA A 372 12.27 -6.84 10.19
N GLU A 373 11.60 -7.87 9.66
CA GLU A 373 10.32 -7.75 8.96
C GLU A 373 9.25 -7.14 9.88
N ARG A 374 9.11 -7.64 11.10
CA ARG A 374 8.10 -7.18 12.05
C ARG A 374 8.34 -5.75 12.51
N LYS A 375 9.60 -5.36 12.77
CA LYS A 375 9.99 -3.96 13.02
C LYS A 375 9.60 -3.04 11.88
N PHE A 376 9.85 -3.46 10.64
CA PHE A 376 9.43 -2.70 9.46
C PHE A 376 7.89 -2.57 9.41
N ASN A 377 7.16 -3.66 9.64
CA ASN A 377 5.69 -3.65 9.61
C ASN A 377 5.09 -2.78 10.74
N ILE A 378 5.71 -2.71 11.92
CA ILE A 378 5.35 -1.76 12.98
C ILE A 378 5.51 -0.32 12.48
N CYS A 379 6.64 -0.01 11.86
CA CYS A 379 6.90 1.33 11.30
C CYS A 379 5.90 1.68 10.19
N ALA A 380 5.60 0.73 9.30
CA ALA A 380 4.63 0.92 8.23
C ALA A 380 3.22 1.15 8.78
N LEU A 381 2.80 0.38 9.80
CA LEU A 381 1.51 0.56 10.45
C LEU A 381 1.40 1.92 11.17
N ALA A 382 2.46 2.33 11.88
CA ALA A 382 2.54 3.66 12.47
C ALA A 382 2.43 4.76 11.40
N ALA A 383 3.19 4.62 10.31
CA ALA A 383 3.18 5.55 9.20
C ALA A 383 1.79 5.69 8.57
N GLU A 384 1.04 4.59 8.36
CA GLU A 384 -0.34 4.65 7.88
C GLU A 384 -1.23 5.52 8.80
N MET A 385 -1.20 5.27 10.11
CA MET A 385 -2.03 6.02 11.07
C MET A 385 -1.63 7.50 11.17
N ILE A 386 -0.34 7.81 11.04
CA ILE A 386 0.19 9.18 11.06
C ILE A 386 -0.21 9.95 9.81
N VAL A 387 -0.14 9.31 8.64
CA VAL A 387 -0.62 9.91 7.39
C VAL A 387 -2.09 10.32 7.51
N VAL A 388 -2.92 9.44 8.06
CA VAL A 388 -4.36 9.70 8.22
C VAL A 388 -4.61 10.80 9.26
N SER A 389 -4.01 10.68 10.45
CA SER A 389 -4.21 11.65 11.53
C SER A 389 -3.69 13.04 11.21
N SER A 390 -2.62 13.15 10.41
CA SER A 390 -2.09 14.41 9.92
C SER A 390 -2.75 14.93 8.64
N GLN A 391 -3.81 14.27 8.17
CA GLN A 391 -4.55 14.61 6.94
C GLN A 391 -3.63 14.72 5.70
N GLY A 392 -2.60 13.88 5.64
CA GLY A 392 -1.65 13.84 4.53
C GLY A 392 -0.48 14.83 4.62
N ALA A 393 -0.36 15.61 5.69
CA ALA A 393 0.83 16.45 5.92
C ALA A 393 2.11 15.61 6.01
N TRP A 394 2.00 14.40 6.55
CA TRP A 394 3.02 13.36 6.46
C TRP A 394 2.72 12.40 5.31
N THR A 395 3.79 11.90 4.69
CA THR A 395 3.73 10.75 3.77
C THR A 395 4.27 9.51 4.47
N MET A 396 3.86 8.32 4.03
CA MET A 396 4.39 7.09 4.61
C MET A 396 5.91 7.04 4.44
N ARG A 397 6.43 7.46 3.27
CA ARG A 397 7.88 7.53 3.02
C ARG A 397 8.62 8.43 4.00
N LYS A 398 8.13 9.67 4.24
CA LYS A 398 8.74 10.59 5.20
C LYS A 398 8.76 9.99 6.61
N CYS A 399 7.67 9.33 7.02
CA CYS A 399 7.61 8.61 8.28
C CYS A 399 8.65 7.47 8.33
N MET A 400 8.76 6.66 7.28
CA MET A 400 9.71 5.55 7.24
C MET A 400 11.17 6.01 7.30
N GLU A 401 11.52 7.10 6.61
CA GLU A 401 12.86 7.71 6.68
C GLU A 401 13.21 8.16 8.10
N LEU A 402 12.23 8.74 8.80
CA LEU A 402 12.35 9.11 10.21
C LEU A 402 12.54 7.88 11.11
N PHE A 403 11.71 6.85 10.94
CA PHE A 403 11.69 5.67 11.81
C PHE A 403 12.88 4.73 11.63
N HIS A 404 13.43 4.63 10.42
CA HIS A 404 14.60 3.78 10.13
C HIS A 404 15.79 4.11 11.04
N ARG A 405 15.95 5.39 11.40
CA ARG A 405 17.01 5.83 12.31
C ARG A 405 16.70 5.46 13.76
N GLN A 406 15.43 5.55 14.16
CA GLN A 406 14.98 5.39 15.53
C GLN A 406 14.85 3.93 15.98
N VAL A 407 14.30 3.05 15.13
CA VAL A 407 14.03 1.66 15.56
C VAL A 407 15.31 0.84 15.76
N ASN A 408 16.42 1.31 15.19
CA ASN A 408 17.75 0.74 15.45
C ASN A 408 18.40 1.28 16.73
N THR A 409 17.88 2.36 17.33
CA THR A 409 18.41 2.97 18.56
C THR A 409 17.58 2.66 19.80
N ILE A 410 16.37 2.11 19.66
CA ILE A 410 15.56 1.67 20.81
C ILE A 410 16.28 0.46 21.44
N PRO A 411 16.86 0.59 22.66
CA PRO A 411 17.53 -0.52 23.29
C PRO A 411 16.53 -1.63 23.56
N PRO A 412 16.89 -2.92 23.32
CA PRO A 412 16.07 -4.04 23.76
C PRO A 412 15.75 -3.86 25.24
N ARG A 413 14.49 -4.07 25.64
CA ARG A 413 14.13 -3.99 27.05
C ARG A 413 14.88 -5.14 27.71
N ARG A 414 15.95 -4.83 28.45
CA ARG A 414 16.44 -5.79 29.45
C ARG A 414 15.24 -6.14 30.30
N HIS A 415 14.76 -7.37 30.20
CA HIS A 415 13.76 -7.90 31.10
C HIS A 415 14.34 -7.80 32.52
N HIS A 416 14.07 -6.69 33.22
CA HIS A 416 14.25 -6.63 34.64
C HIS A 416 13.12 -7.46 35.24
N ASN A 417 13.54 -8.57 35.85
CA ASN A 417 12.78 -9.54 36.63
C ASN A 417 12.29 -10.78 35.87
N PHE A 418 13.20 -11.74 35.66
CA PHE A 418 12.89 -13.17 35.74
C PHE A 418 13.98 -13.98 36.48
N GLU A 419 14.77 -13.34 37.35
CA GLU A 419 15.67 -14.03 38.27
C GLU A 419 15.58 -13.41 39.67
N ARG A 420 14.56 -13.81 40.44
CA ARG A 420 14.62 -13.79 41.91
C ARG A 420 13.79 -14.93 42.50
N PHE A 421 14.23 -16.16 42.25
CA PHE A 421 14.14 -17.27 43.20
C PHE A 421 15.32 -18.22 42.93
N ARG A 422 16.52 -17.79 43.34
CA ARG A 422 17.58 -18.72 43.72
C ARG A 422 18.06 -18.30 45.11
N ALA A 423 18.07 -19.29 45.99
CA ALA A 423 18.51 -19.18 47.38
C ALA A 423 19.96 -18.65 47.48
N PRO A 424 20.31 -17.98 48.58
CA PRO A 424 21.61 -17.35 48.72
C PRO A 424 22.69 -18.39 49.01
N SER A 425 23.71 -18.48 48.16
CA SER A 425 25.00 -19.05 48.55
C SER A 425 26.09 -17.99 48.41
N SER A 426 26.62 -17.64 49.58
CA SER A 426 27.80 -16.83 49.89
C SER A 426 29.05 -17.12 49.06
N ARG A 427 29.70 -16.07 48.52
CA ARG A 427 31.11 -15.67 48.81
C ARG A 427 31.62 -14.50 47.93
N ALA A 428 31.90 -13.38 48.62
CA ALA A 428 33.04 -12.45 48.56
C ALA A 428 33.81 -12.10 47.25
N LEU A 429 33.90 -10.77 47.01
CA LEU A 429 35.06 -9.89 46.66
C LEU A 429 35.93 -10.27 45.43
N ILE A 430 36.26 -9.37 44.48
CA ILE A 430 37.21 -8.22 44.55
C ILE A 430 37.02 -7.29 43.30
N ARG A 431 37.27 -5.98 43.43
CA ARG A 431 37.44 -4.91 42.39
C ARG A 431 38.93 -4.47 42.34
N PRO A 432 39.48 -3.56 41.45
CA PRO A 432 38.89 -2.62 40.46
C PRO A 432 39.69 -2.39 39.13
N GLY A 433 39.22 -1.45 38.28
CA GLY A 433 39.97 -0.72 37.21
C GLY A 433 39.71 -1.26 35.80
N VAL A 434 39.37 -0.52 34.74
CA VAL A 434 39.92 0.73 34.20
C VAL A 434 38.84 1.45 33.36
N GLY A 435 38.85 2.79 33.37
CA GLY A 435 37.92 3.63 32.62
C GLY A 435 38.26 3.81 31.14
N ALA A 436 37.22 3.95 30.32
CA ALA A 436 37.31 4.51 28.98
C ALA A 436 36.18 5.54 28.81
N GLN A 437 36.56 6.82 28.74
CA GLN A 437 35.67 7.90 28.33
C GLN A 437 35.44 7.80 26.82
N VAL A 438 34.22 7.51 26.40
CA VAL A 438 33.77 7.68 25.01
C VAL A 438 33.04 9.01 24.94
N PHE A 439 33.63 9.97 24.23
CA PHE A 439 32.94 11.16 23.75
C PHE A 439 32.01 10.76 22.61
N GLY A 440 30.70 10.84 22.85
CA GLY A 440 29.66 10.62 21.84
C GLY A 440 28.52 11.63 22.06
N ASN A 441 28.00 12.17 20.96
CA ASN A 441 26.98 13.22 20.83
C ASN A 441 25.81 13.15 21.85
N ARG A 442 26.00 13.67 23.07
CA ARG A 442 24.98 13.64 24.14
C ARG A 442 23.75 14.52 23.90
N ALA A 443 23.87 15.58 23.11
CA ALA A 443 22.81 16.59 23.03
C ALA A 443 21.54 16.10 22.30
N ARG A 444 21.65 15.21 21.30
CA ARG A 444 20.47 14.68 20.57
C ARG A 444 19.87 13.43 21.22
N ASP A 445 20.70 12.61 21.86
CA ASP A 445 20.25 11.41 22.57
C ASP A 445 19.52 11.75 23.88
N GLN A 446 19.89 12.86 24.54
CA GLN A 446 19.17 13.37 25.71
C GLN A 446 17.74 13.80 25.37
N ASP A 447 17.53 14.42 24.21
CA ASP A 447 16.22 14.91 23.79
C ASP A 447 15.28 13.75 23.41
N PHE A 448 15.81 12.69 22.80
CA PHE A 448 15.07 11.46 22.54
C PHE A 448 14.73 10.70 23.83
N GLY A 449 15.70 10.54 24.74
CA GLY A 449 15.47 9.91 26.04
C GLY A 449 14.38 10.61 26.85
N LYS A 450 14.33 11.94 26.79
CA LYS A 450 13.29 12.76 27.39
C LYS A 450 11.92 12.54 26.73
N GLN A 451 11.83 12.56 25.41
CA GLN A 451 10.58 12.30 24.68
C GLN A 451 10.01 10.90 24.96
N VAL A 452 10.86 9.86 25.01
CA VAL A 452 10.44 8.50 25.37
C VAL A 452 9.99 8.42 26.83
N ALA A 453 10.68 9.10 27.75
CA ALA A 453 10.27 9.17 29.15
C ALA A 453 8.93 9.89 29.34
N ASP A 454 8.70 10.98 28.59
CA ASP A 454 7.45 11.74 28.63
C ASP A 454 6.27 10.93 28.04
N VAL A 455 6.50 10.18 26.96
CA VAL A 455 5.51 9.24 26.42
C VAL A 455 5.24 8.11 27.41
N LYS A 456 6.25 7.55 28.07
CA LYS A 456 6.05 6.56 29.13
C LYS A 456 5.20 7.10 30.29
N ARG A 457 5.47 8.34 30.75
CA ARG A 457 4.65 8.99 31.77
C ARG A 457 3.22 9.22 31.30
N LEU A 458 3.02 9.63 30.05
CA LEU A 458 1.69 9.81 29.46
C LEU A 458 0.93 8.48 29.38
N VAL A 459 1.57 7.42 28.88
CA VAL A 459 0.98 6.07 28.80
C VAL A 459 0.67 5.52 30.19
N GLN A 460 1.54 5.73 31.17
CA GLN A 460 1.29 5.34 32.57
C GLN A 460 0.10 6.10 33.17
N ARG A 461 -0.06 7.40 32.87
CA ARG A 461 -1.22 8.19 33.30
C ARG A 461 -2.52 7.73 32.66
N LEU A 462 -2.49 7.42 31.36
CA LEU A 462 -3.66 6.94 30.62
C LEU A 462 -4.10 5.52 31.03
N ASN A 463 -3.15 4.68 31.49
CA ASN A 463 -3.42 3.32 31.94
C ASN A 463 -3.64 3.20 33.46
N ALA A 464 -3.55 4.30 34.22
CA ALA A 464 -3.80 4.27 35.65
C ALA A 464 -5.31 4.07 35.89
N PRO A 465 -5.73 3.09 36.70
CA PRO A 465 -7.14 2.94 37.04
C PRO A 465 -7.61 4.21 37.76
N SER A 466 -8.59 4.90 37.18
CA SER A 466 -9.25 6.04 37.78
C SER A 466 -9.93 5.59 39.08
N GLN A 467 -9.38 5.98 40.23
CA GLN A 467 -10.12 5.90 41.49
C GLN A 467 -11.35 6.79 41.37
N PRO A 468 -12.56 6.27 41.66
CA PRO A 468 -13.75 7.12 41.69
C PRO A 468 -13.61 8.09 42.86
N GLN A 469 -13.43 9.38 42.55
CA GLN A 469 -13.70 10.44 43.52
C GLN A 469 -15.22 10.49 43.72
N LEU A 470 -15.67 10.05 44.91
CA LEU A 470 -17.00 10.31 45.44
C LEU A 470 -17.20 11.83 45.55
N GLN A 471 -17.83 12.44 44.55
CA GLN A 471 -18.51 13.72 44.72
C GLN A 471 -19.92 13.45 45.25
N LYS A 472 -20.14 13.82 46.51
CA LYS A 472 -21.48 13.96 47.08
C LYS A 472 -22.22 15.04 46.27
N SER A 473 -23.22 14.63 45.49
CA SER A 473 -24.23 15.54 44.97
C SER A 473 -25.49 15.38 45.80
N GLU A 474 -25.94 16.47 46.39
CA GLU A 474 -27.20 16.58 47.11
C GLU A 474 -28.36 16.43 46.12
N ALA A 475 -29.31 15.57 46.47
CA ALA A 475 -30.50 15.30 45.70
C ALA A 475 -31.52 16.43 45.88
N ILE A 476 -32.02 16.98 44.78
CA ILE A 476 -33.28 17.72 44.74
C ILE A 476 -34.29 16.81 44.02
N VAL A 477 -35.27 16.35 44.79
CA VAL A 477 -36.45 15.60 44.32
C VAL A 477 -37.55 16.61 43.99
N PRO A 478 -38.34 16.39 42.91
CA PRO A 478 -39.75 16.71 42.99
C PRO A 478 -40.62 15.46 42.76
N SER A 479 -41.52 15.29 43.71
CA SER A 479 -42.63 14.36 43.81
C SER A 479 -43.76 14.66 42.82
N ALA A 480 -44.35 13.62 42.22
CA ALA A 480 -45.80 13.46 41.95
C ALA A 480 -46.03 12.03 41.41
N GLN A 481 -46.52 11.11 42.24
CA GLN A 481 -47.92 10.64 42.35
C GLN A 481 -48.36 9.61 41.28
N TRP A 482 -48.25 8.31 41.65
CA TRP A 482 -49.36 7.35 41.89
C TRP A 482 -50.60 7.45 40.98
N LEU A 483 -51.05 6.41 40.25
CA LEU A 483 -51.69 5.15 40.69
C LEU A 483 -52.01 4.23 39.45
N PRO A 484 -52.57 3.00 39.57
CA PRO A 484 -52.02 1.78 38.97
C PRO A 484 -52.97 1.09 37.99
N LEU A 485 -52.60 -0.09 37.45
CA LEU A 485 -53.52 -1.24 37.31
C LEU A 485 -52.76 -2.54 37.02
N ASN A 486 -53.06 -3.55 37.83
CA ASN A 486 -52.74 -4.96 37.66
C ASN A 486 -53.42 -5.54 36.40
N THR A 487 -52.81 -6.54 35.77
CA THR A 487 -53.24 -7.95 35.84
C THR A 487 -52.43 -8.87 34.91
N SER A 488 -52.30 -10.11 35.38
CA SER A 488 -51.62 -11.26 34.77
C SER A 488 -52.14 -11.65 33.38
N CYS A 489 -51.32 -12.31 32.56
CA CYS A 489 -51.63 -13.69 32.13
C CYS A 489 -50.44 -14.37 31.43
N ARG A 490 -50.42 -15.69 31.60
CA ARG A 490 -49.42 -16.66 31.15
C ARG A 490 -49.50 -16.90 29.65
N GLY A 491 -48.33 -17.12 29.05
CA GLY A 491 -48.05 -18.20 28.10
C GLY A 491 -48.76 -18.21 26.74
N CYS A 492 -48.00 -17.98 25.68
CA CYS A 492 -48.21 -18.65 24.40
C CYS A 492 -46.87 -18.81 23.67
N LYS A 493 -46.49 -20.07 23.45
CA LYS A 493 -45.59 -20.51 22.37
C LYS A 493 -46.17 -19.99 21.05
N HIS A 494 -45.36 -19.52 20.11
CA HIS A 494 -45.51 -19.85 18.68
C HIS A 494 -44.25 -19.51 17.87
N GLN A 495 -44.01 -20.38 16.89
CA GLN A 495 -42.97 -20.34 15.87
C GLN A 495 -43.08 -19.09 15.00
N ILE A 496 -41.94 -18.55 14.54
CA ILE A 496 -41.91 -17.66 13.37
C ILE A 496 -40.82 -18.13 12.42
N LEU A 497 -41.28 -18.55 11.24
CA LEU A 497 -40.54 -18.85 10.01
C LEU A 497 -40.06 -17.55 9.33
N PRO A 498 -39.13 -17.61 8.35
CA PRO A 498 -38.30 -16.48 7.97
C PRO A 498 -38.98 -15.46 7.05
N TYR A 499 -38.54 -14.22 7.23
CA TYR A 499 -38.91 -13.00 6.51
C TYR A 499 -38.34 -12.99 5.07
N GLN A 500 -39.19 -12.81 4.06
CA GLN A 500 -38.79 -12.41 2.70
C GLN A 500 -39.11 -10.92 2.49
N PRO A 501 -38.20 -10.11 1.92
CA PRO A 501 -38.50 -8.72 1.61
C PRO A 501 -39.16 -8.59 0.22
N HIS A 502 -40.35 -8.01 0.21
CA HIS A 502 -41.01 -7.51 -0.99
C HIS A 502 -40.31 -6.24 -1.53
N THR A 503 -40.16 -6.21 -2.84
CA THR A 503 -39.86 -5.05 -3.68
C THR A 503 -41.04 -4.09 -3.71
N SER A 504 -40.82 -2.82 -3.38
CA SER A 504 -41.78 -1.74 -3.66
C SER A 504 -41.13 -0.63 -4.50
N ILE A 505 -41.66 -0.52 -5.70
CA ILE A 505 -41.50 0.57 -6.67
C ILE A 505 -42.10 1.85 -6.06
N MET A 506 -41.36 2.96 -6.02
CA MET A 506 -41.95 4.30 -5.89
C MET A 506 -41.56 5.21 -7.05
N ARG A 507 -42.60 5.91 -7.52
CA ARG A 507 -42.66 6.77 -8.69
C ARG A 507 -42.11 8.17 -8.41
N ARG A 508 -41.72 8.80 -9.53
CA ARG A 508 -41.31 10.18 -9.74
C ARG A 508 -42.21 11.21 -9.04
N GLY A 509 -41.58 12.20 -8.40
CA GLY A 509 -42.19 13.48 -8.03
C GLY A 509 -41.30 14.62 -8.51
N PHE A 510 -41.87 15.51 -9.33
CA PHE A 510 -41.28 16.74 -9.83
C PHE A 510 -41.10 17.77 -8.71
N ILE A 511 -40.04 18.59 -8.78
CA ILE A 511 -39.86 19.80 -7.96
C ILE A 511 -39.86 21.01 -8.90
N ILE A 512 -40.76 21.96 -8.61
CA ILE A 512 -40.81 23.31 -9.17
C ILE A 512 -40.11 24.25 -8.16
N PRO A 513 -39.29 25.23 -8.58
CA PRO A 513 -38.65 26.16 -7.65
C PRO A 513 -39.57 27.35 -7.34
N LEU A 514 -39.64 27.73 -6.06
CA LEU A 514 -40.19 29.01 -5.62
C LEU A 514 -39.03 29.93 -5.22
N ARG A 515 -38.96 31.07 -5.89
CA ARG A 515 -38.26 32.29 -5.46
C ARG A 515 -38.95 32.85 -4.22
N ILE A 516 -38.17 33.21 -3.19
CA ILE A 516 -38.16 34.53 -2.55
C ILE A 516 -36.70 34.87 -2.29
#